data_AF-A0A7S4Q391-F1
#
_entry.id   AF-A0A7S4Q391-F1
#
_cell.length_a   1.000
_cell.length_b   1.000
_cell.length_c   1.000
_cell.angle_alpha   90.00
_cell.angle_beta   90.00
_cell.angle_gamma   90.00
#
_symmetry.space_group_name_H-M   'P 1'
#
loop_
_entity.id
_entity.type
_entity.pdbx_description
1 polymer ?
#
loop_
_entity_poly.entity_id
_entity_poly.type
_entity_poly.pdbx_seq_one_letter_code
_entity_poly.pdbx_strand_id
1 'polypeptide(L)'
;GFRAIAGNHDFIALERWDEWRRTGVLPPADDHGAWDYVRDLREQDLEYLKGLPLTMTLPDQGTLLVHAGLVPGIALDQQSLLDMVTMRNLVLMESGGESPTYAANTGDAGDAWAKVWDGQVHCKSFPAPHDLVIFGHDAPRGLQQYSHVLGLDTNCCNGGHLSACILPGRTLVQVPALGKLRKTADGTAREWHSLWALDGNCKP
;
A
#
# COMPACT_ATOMS: atom_id res chain seq x y z
N GLY A 1 1.98 -14.77 -16.22
CA GLY A 1 1.46 -14.98 -14.85
C GLY A 1 1.38 -13.66 -14.12
N PHE A 2 0.69 -13.62 -12.98
CA PHE A 2 0.64 -12.44 -12.11
C PHE A 2 1.63 -12.62 -10.94
N ARG A 3 2.15 -11.51 -10.43
CA ARG A 3 2.98 -11.46 -9.23
C ARG A 3 2.48 -10.33 -8.34
N ALA A 4 2.67 -10.46 -7.04
CA ALA A 4 2.30 -9.46 -6.04
C ALA A 4 3.41 -9.31 -5.01
N ILE A 5 3.33 -8.25 -4.21
CA ILE A 5 4.10 -8.05 -2.99
C ILE A 5 3.12 -7.99 -1.81
N ALA A 6 3.61 -8.29 -0.61
CA ALA A 6 2.78 -8.26 0.59
C ALA A 6 2.52 -6.83 1.08
N GLY A 7 1.27 -6.53 1.43
CA GLY A 7 0.87 -5.35 2.17
C GLY A 7 0.49 -5.65 3.61
N ASN A 8 0.27 -4.60 4.41
CA ASN A 8 -0.11 -4.75 5.82
C ASN A 8 -1.42 -5.53 6.00
N HIS A 9 -2.42 -5.32 5.13
CA HIS A 9 -3.68 -6.06 5.21
C HIS A 9 -3.54 -7.55 4.87
N ASP A 10 -2.52 -7.95 4.10
CA ASP A 10 -2.24 -9.38 3.84
C ASP A 10 -1.73 -10.07 5.13
N PHE A 11 -0.87 -9.39 5.89
CA PHE A 11 -0.41 -9.89 7.19
C PHE A 11 -1.52 -9.93 8.22
N ILE A 12 -2.35 -8.89 8.29
CA ILE A 12 -3.50 -8.87 9.20
C ILE A 12 -4.47 -10.00 8.83
N ALA A 13 -4.73 -10.24 7.55
CA ALA A 13 -5.58 -11.36 7.12
C ALA A 13 -5.05 -12.72 7.60
N LEU A 14 -3.73 -12.94 7.52
CA LEU A 14 -3.09 -14.16 8.04
C LEU A 14 -3.24 -14.28 9.57
N GLU A 15 -3.04 -13.19 10.31
CA GLU A 15 -3.22 -13.15 11.76
C GLU A 15 -4.67 -13.46 12.17
N ARG A 16 -5.64 -12.81 11.50
CA ARG A 16 -7.07 -12.99 11.76
C ARG A 16 -7.55 -14.39 11.41
N TRP A 17 -6.99 -15.00 10.36
CA TRP A 17 -7.26 -16.39 10.01
C TRP A 17 -6.73 -17.35 11.07
N ASP A 18 -5.49 -17.15 11.57
CA ASP A 18 -4.89 -17.98 12.61
C ASP A 18 -5.69 -17.88 13.93
N GLU A 19 -6.08 -16.67 14.32
CA GLU A 19 -6.92 -16.42 15.49
C GLU A 19 -8.26 -17.16 15.38
N TRP A 20 -8.94 -17.06 14.23
CA TRP A 20 -10.18 -17.77 13.97
C TRP A 20 -10.00 -19.29 14.03
N ARG A 21 -8.93 -19.83 13.42
CA ARG A 21 -8.66 -21.28 13.43
C ARG A 21 -8.36 -21.82 14.82
N ARG A 22 -7.67 -21.04 15.65
CA ARG A 22 -7.30 -21.43 17.02
C ARG A 22 -8.49 -21.35 17.98
N THR A 23 -9.36 -20.36 17.83
CA THR A 23 -10.41 -20.06 18.80
C THR A 23 -11.80 -20.53 18.37
N GLY A 24 -12.01 -20.73 17.06
CA GLY A 24 -13.34 -20.90 16.47
C GLY A 24 -14.18 -19.61 16.47
N VAL A 25 -13.64 -18.50 16.97
CA VAL A 25 -14.32 -17.21 17.09
C VAL A 25 -13.72 -16.25 16.07
N LEU A 26 -14.59 -15.64 15.27
CA LEU A 26 -14.15 -14.63 14.32
C LEU A 26 -13.84 -13.32 15.08
N PRO A 27 -12.70 -12.67 14.80
CA PRO A 27 -12.42 -11.34 15.34
C PRO A 27 -13.48 -10.33 14.91
N PRO A 28 -13.89 -9.39 15.78
CA PRO A 28 -14.82 -8.33 15.40
C PRO A 28 -14.20 -7.44 14.33
N ALA A 29 -15.05 -6.72 13.59
CA ALA A 29 -14.59 -5.69 12.67
C ALA A 29 -13.79 -4.60 13.42
N ASP A 30 -12.78 -4.06 12.76
CA ASP A 30 -11.93 -2.99 13.30
C ASP A 30 -11.68 -1.91 12.23
N ASP A 31 -10.78 -0.96 12.50
CA ASP A 31 -10.44 0.11 11.56
C ASP A 31 -9.86 -0.39 10.22
N HIS A 32 -9.40 -1.64 10.16
CA HIS A 32 -8.87 -2.30 8.97
C HIS A 32 -9.95 -3.07 8.19
N GLY A 33 -11.14 -3.26 8.77
CA GLY A 33 -12.31 -3.79 8.06
C GLY A 33 -13.01 -4.94 8.78
N ALA A 34 -13.93 -5.57 8.07
CA ALA A 34 -14.61 -6.79 8.50
C ALA A 34 -13.84 -8.03 8.05
N TRP A 35 -13.79 -9.05 8.91
CA TRP A 35 -12.96 -10.24 8.72
C TRP A 35 -13.75 -11.49 8.32
N ASP A 36 -15.04 -11.37 8.01
CA ASP A 36 -15.91 -12.53 7.72
C ASP A 36 -15.35 -13.44 6.62
N TYR A 37 -14.69 -12.85 5.62
CA TYR A 37 -14.09 -13.54 4.48
C TYR A 37 -12.96 -14.51 4.86
N VAL A 38 -12.36 -14.40 6.04
CA VAL A 38 -11.29 -15.33 6.45
C VAL A 38 -11.80 -16.76 6.56
N ARG A 39 -13.11 -16.95 6.77
CA ARG A 39 -13.77 -18.26 6.77
C ARG A 39 -13.74 -18.95 5.40
N ASP A 40 -13.67 -18.16 4.33
CA ASP A 40 -13.69 -18.63 2.96
C ASP A 40 -12.27 -18.86 2.40
N LEU A 41 -11.23 -18.46 3.13
CA LEU A 41 -9.84 -18.67 2.73
C LEU A 41 -9.45 -20.15 2.86
N ARG A 42 -8.86 -20.70 1.80
CA ARG A 42 -8.32 -22.05 1.74
C ARG A 42 -6.85 -22.03 2.11
N GLU A 43 -6.30 -23.20 2.47
CA GLU A 43 -4.87 -23.33 2.78
C GLU A 43 -3.96 -22.86 1.63
N GLN A 44 -4.38 -23.05 0.38
CA GLN A 44 -3.66 -22.56 -0.80
C GLN A 44 -3.61 -21.03 -0.88
N ASP A 45 -4.68 -20.36 -0.46
CA ASP A 45 -4.74 -18.89 -0.45
C ASP A 45 -3.75 -18.35 0.61
N LEU A 46 -3.64 -19.03 1.75
CA LEU A 46 -2.69 -18.66 2.82
C LEU A 46 -1.25 -18.94 2.42
N GLU A 47 -0.98 -20.07 1.76
CA GLU A 47 0.35 -20.39 1.27
C GLU A 47 0.81 -19.34 0.25
N TYR A 48 -0.11 -18.91 -0.63
CA TYR A 48 0.15 -17.79 -1.53
C TYR A 48 0.50 -16.51 -0.77
N LEU A 49 -0.31 -16.10 0.22
CA LEU A 49 -0.06 -14.89 1.01
C LEU A 49 1.27 -14.94 1.79
N LYS A 50 1.59 -16.10 2.40
CA LYS A 50 2.86 -16.33 3.12
C LYS A 50 4.07 -16.29 2.21
N GLY A 51 3.91 -16.66 0.94
CA GLY A 51 4.96 -16.64 -0.08
C GLY A 51 5.19 -15.28 -0.73
N LEU A 52 4.39 -14.26 -0.43
CA LEU A 52 4.54 -12.93 -1.03
C LEU A 52 5.83 -12.25 -0.54
N PRO A 53 6.67 -11.74 -1.46
CA PRO A 53 7.83 -10.94 -1.06
C PRO A 53 7.39 -9.54 -0.60
N LEU A 54 8.18 -8.89 0.26
CA LEU A 54 7.91 -7.52 0.70
C LEU A 54 8.24 -6.48 -0.39
N THR A 55 9.20 -6.80 -1.25
CA THR A 55 9.61 -5.95 -2.36
C THR A 55 9.85 -6.78 -3.61
N MET A 56 9.81 -6.13 -4.77
CA MET A 56 10.10 -6.78 -6.04
C MET A 56 10.85 -5.82 -6.97
N THR A 57 12.05 -6.23 -7.37
CA THR A 57 12.83 -5.50 -8.37
C THR A 57 12.49 -5.95 -9.78
N LEU A 58 12.28 -4.99 -10.66
CA LEU A 58 12.13 -5.15 -12.11
C LEU A 58 13.38 -4.53 -12.78
N PRO A 59 14.49 -5.29 -12.90
CA PRO A 59 15.80 -4.73 -13.25
C PRO A 59 15.80 -4.11 -14.65
N ASP A 60 15.18 -4.77 -15.63
CA ASP A 60 15.06 -4.28 -17.01
C ASP A 60 14.25 -2.98 -17.11
N GLN A 61 13.52 -2.62 -16.06
CA GLN A 61 12.69 -1.42 -15.96
C GLN A 61 13.25 -0.40 -14.98
N GLY A 62 14.40 -0.67 -14.35
CA GLY A 62 14.97 0.18 -13.29
C GLY A 62 13.98 0.47 -12.16
N THR A 63 13.06 -0.45 -11.85
CA THR A 63 11.91 -0.20 -10.97
C THR A 63 11.91 -1.12 -9.76
N LEU A 64 11.57 -0.58 -8.59
CA LEU A 64 11.30 -1.32 -7.35
C LEU A 64 9.84 -1.16 -6.95
N LEU A 65 9.23 -2.25 -6.52
CA LEU A 65 7.90 -2.26 -5.92
C LEU A 65 8.01 -2.45 -4.41
N VAL A 66 7.27 -1.65 -3.64
CA VAL A 66 7.12 -1.77 -2.17
C VAL A 66 5.68 -1.36 -1.79
N HIS A 67 5.08 -1.93 -0.76
CA HIS A 67 3.69 -1.63 -0.43
C HIS A 67 3.51 -0.20 0.09
N ALA A 68 4.29 0.22 1.08
CA ALA A 68 4.20 1.53 1.71
C ALA A 68 5.36 2.47 1.34
N GLY A 69 6.59 2.14 1.72
CA GLY A 69 7.72 3.02 1.45
C GLY A 69 9.07 2.50 1.92
N LEU A 70 10.10 3.32 1.74
CA LEU A 70 11.47 3.04 2.12
C LEU A 70 12.06 4.24 2.85
N VAL A 71 12.87 3.98 3.87
CA VAL A 71 13.60 5.02 4.58
C VAL A 71 14.88 5.37 3.80
N PRO A 72 15.08 6.64 3.40
CA PRO A 72 16.34 7.15 2.85
C PRO A 72 17.59 6.72 3.61
N GLY A 73 18.66 6.40 2.88
CA GLY A 73 19.96 6.09 3.47
C GLY A 73 20.08 4.72 4.15
N ILE A 74 19.01 3.92 4.17
CA ILE A 74 19.04 2.53 4.66
C ILE A 74 19.06 1.57 3.47
N ALA A 75 20.00 0.63 3.45
CA ALA A 75 20.09 -0.38 2.38
C ALA A 75 18.83 -1.25 2.35
N LEU A 76 18.44 -1.74 1.16
CA LEU A 76 17.17 -2.44 0.96
C LEU A 76 17.00 -3.67 1.87
N ASP A 77 18.08 -4.41 2.10
CA ASP A 77 18.14 -5.59 2.99
C ASP A 77 18.18 -5.25 4.49
N GLN A 78 18.33 -3.97 4.82
CA GLN A 78 18.34 -3.42 6.18
C GLN A 78 17.07 -2.62 6.52
N GLN A 79 16.14 -2.47 5.55
CA GLN A 79 14.86 -1.80 5.78
C GLN A 79 14.03 -2.59 6.81
N SER A 80 13.32 -1.86 7.67
CA SER A 80 12.35 -2.46 8.58
C SER A 80 11.20 -3.07 7.79
N LEU A 81 10.89 -4.35 8.07
CA LEU A 81 9.77 -5.05 7.43
C LEU A 81 8.44 -4.33 7.70
N LEU A 82 8.27 -3.79 8.91
CA LEU A 82 7.07 -3.08 9.32
C LEU A 82 6.94 -1.74 8.58
N ASP A 83 8.05 -1.01 8.42
CA ASP A 83 8.03 0.30 7.75
C ASP A 83 7.64 0.13 6.29
N MET A 84 8.20 -0.88 5.61
CA MET A 84 7.89 -1.20 4.21
C MET A 84 6.41 -1.45 3.92
N VAL A 85 5.61 -1.76 4.94
CA VAL A 85 4.17 -2.02 4.77
C VAL A 85 3.26 -1.07 5.54
N THR A 86 3.77 -0.16 6.37
CA THR A 86 2.92 0.71 7.20
C THR A 86 3.24 2.20 7.14
N MET A 87 4.46 2.60 6.75
CA MET A 87 4.88 3.98 6.86
C MET A 87 4.10 4.91 5.91
N ARG A 88 3.93 6.17 6.32
CA ARG A 88 3.38 7.24 5.47
C ARG A 88 4.28 8.47 5.46
N ASN A 89 4.95 8.71 6.59
CA ASN A 89 5.78 9.89 6.81
C ASN A 89 7.20 9.50 7.22
N LEU A 90 8.11 10.46 7.08
CA LEU A 90 9.46 10.44 7.60
C LEU A 90 9.66 11.63 8.54
N VAL A 91 10.15 11.34 9.74
CA VAL A 91 10.59 12.37 10.70
C VAL A 91 12.10 12.53 10.55
N LEU A 92 12.54 13.77 10.30
CA LEU A 92 13.95 14.11 10.26
C LEU A 92 14.55 13.99 11.67
N MET A 93 15.56 13.13 11.82
CA MET A 93 16.22 12.86 13.09
C MET A 93 17.45 13.76 13.25
N GLU A 94 18.31 13.80 12.23
CA GLU A 94 19.51 14.63 12.21
C GLU A 94 19.73 15.21 10.81
N SER A 95 20.21 16.46 10.73
CA SER A 95 20.50 17.15 9.48
C SER A 95 21.91 17.74 9.38
N GLY A 96 22.72 17.60 10.44
CA GLY A 96 24.07 18.18 10.53
C GLY A 96 25.20 17.25 10.10
N GLY A 97 24.90 16.00 9.76
CA GLY A 97 25.88 15.03 9.25
C GLY A 97 26.11 15.12 7.74
N GLU A 98 26.91 14.21 7.18
CA GLU A 98 27.14 14.10 5.73
C GLU A 98 25.84 13.86 4.94
N SER A 99 24.83 13.25 5.57
CA SER A 99 23.50 13.05 5.01
C SER A 99 22.44 13.06 6.13
N PRO A 100 21.23 13.56 5.85
CA PRO A 100 20.15 13.57 6.83
C PRO A 100 19.67 12.15 7.13
N THR A 101 19.31 11.90 8.40
CA THR A 101 18.75 10.62 8.85
C THR A 101 17.27 10.77 9.18
N TYR A 102 16.51 9.70 8.97
CA TYR A 102 15.06 9.71 9.13
C TYR A 102 14.55 8.50 9.90
N ALA A 103 13.44 8.69 10.60
CA ALA A 103 12.64 7.61 11.17
C ALA A 103 11.29 7.53 10.45
N ALA A 104 10.85 6.31 10.14
CA ALA A 104 9.52 6.06 9.59
C ALA A 104 8.43 6.40 10.62
N ASN A 105 7.30 6.91 10.14
CA ASN A 105 6.15 7.21 10.96
C ASN A 105 4.85 6.86 10.22
N THR A 106 3.92 6.25 10.93
CA THR A 106 2.60 5.86 10.42
C THR A 106 1.52 6.91 10.70
N GLY A 107 1.74 7.81 11.67
CA GLY A 107 0.86 8.91 12.04
C GLY A 107 1.19 10.21 11.32
N ASP A 108 0.65 11.32 11.82
CA ASP A 108 0.66 12.62 11.11
C ASP A 108 1.95 13.42 11.24
N ALA A 109 2.89 12.98 12.09
CA ALA A 109 4.15 13.68 12.28
C ALA A 109 5.14 13.39 11.13
N GLY A 110 5.90 14.42 10.76
CA GLY A 110 6.90 14.35 9.69
C GLY A 110 6.36 14.70 8.31
N ASP A 111 7.21 14.52 7.31
CA ASP A 111 6.91 14.82 5.90
C ASP A 111 6.53 13.55 5.14
N ALA A 112 5.70 13.67 4.10
CA ALA A 112 5.32 12.54 3.24
C ALA A 112 6.56 11.85 2.66
N TRP A 113 6.70 10.55 2.90
CA TRP A 113 7.95 9.83 2.63
C TRP A 113 8.35 9.91 1.15
N ALA A 114 7.38 9.80 0.24
CA ALA A 114 7.60 9.82 -1.21
C ALA A 114 8.24 11.14 -1.67
N LYS A 115 7.79 12.27 -1.10
CA LYS A 115 8.35 13.60 -1.39
C LYS A 115 9.78 13.72 -0.88
N VAL A 116 10.04 13.24 0.34
CA VAL A 116 11.37 13.26 0.95
C VAL A 116 12.32 12.39 0.12
N TRP A 117 11.92 11.16 -0.20
CA TRP A 117 12.71 10.23 -1.01
C TRP A 117 13.10 10.85 -2.36
N ASP A 118 12.13 11.39 -3.10
CA ASP A 118 12.40 12.01 -4.41
C ASP A 118 13.43 13.14 -4.32
N GLY A 119 13.27 14.02 -3.32
CA GLY A 119 14.20 15.11 -3.06
C GLY A 119 15.62 14.64 -2.71
N GLN A 120 15.74 13.58 -1.91
CA GLN A 120 17.05 13.05 -1.52
C GLN A 120 17.77 12.34 -2.68
N VAL A 121 17.02 11.63 -3.54
CA VAL A 121 17.58 11.05 -4.77
C VAL A 121 18.07 12.17 -5.71
N HIS A 122 17.30 13.24 -5.87
CA HIS A 122 17.69 14.41 -6.66
C HIS A 122 18.96 15.09 -6.13
N CYS A 123 19.07 15.26 -4.82
CA CYS A 123 20.23 15.86 -4.17
C CYS A 123 21.45 14.93 -4.11
N LYS A 124 21.35 13.68 -4.60
CA LYS A 124 22.38 12.63 -4.52
C LYS A 124 22.85 12.38 -3.09
N SER A 125 21.99 12.61 -2.12
CA SER A 125 22.28 12.41 -0.69
C SER A 125 22.37 10.92 -0.34
N PHE A 126 21.84 10.04 -1.19
CA PHE A 126 22.13 8.60 -1.17
C PHE A 126 22.02 8.02 -2.60
N PRO A 127 22.71 6.92 -2.91
CA PRO A 127 22.49 6.20 -4.16
C PRO A 127 21.09 5.57 -4.14
N ALA A 128 20.21 6.01 -5.03
CA ALA A 128 18.92 5.34 -5.21
C ALA A 128 19.18 3.89 -5.65
N PRO A 129 18.56 2.88 -5.01
CA PRO A 129 18.74 1.49 -5.43
C PRO A 129 18.18 1.24 -6.84
N HIS A 130 17.21 2.07 -7.27
CA HIS A 130 16.50 1.98 -8.54
C HIS A 130 16.08 3.38 -9.05
N ASP A 131 15.83 3.50 -10.36
CA ASP A 131 15.41 4.77 -11.00
C ASP A 131 13.99 5.19 -10.59
N LEU A 132 13.13 4.22 -10.26
CA LEU A 132 11.75 4.42 -9.87
C LEU A 132 11.36 3.47 -8.73
N VAL A 133 10.67 4.00 -7.72
CA VAL A 133 9.95 3.22 -6.70
C VAL A 133 8.45 3.39 -6.92
N ILE A 134 7.72 2.29 -7.05
CA ILE A 134 6.25 2.29 -7.15
C ILE A 134 5.67 1.72 -5.86
N PHE A 135 4.67 2.40 -5.30
CA PHE A 135 4.05 2.02 -4.03
C PHE A 135 2.53 2.23 -4.00
N GLY A 136 1.90 1.70 -2.95
CA GLY A 136 0.48 1.82 -2.64
C GLY A 136 0.28 2.41 -1.25
N HIS A 137 -0.62 1.81 -0.45
CA HIS A 137 -0.89 2.10 0.98
C HIS A 137 -1.43 3.49 1.34
N ASP A 138 -0.96 4.54 0.66
CA ASP A 138 -1.19 5.92 1.04
C ASP A 138 -2.49 6.52 0.49
N ALA A 139 -3.59 5.75 0.54
CA ALA A 139 -4.92 6.14 0.06
C ALA A 139 -5.39 7.57 0.41
N PRO A 140 -5.17 8.12 1.63
CA PRO A 140 -5.55 9.50 1.96
C PRO A 140 -4.84 10.56 1.11
N ARG A 141 -3.62 10.28 0.62
CA ARG A 141 -2.88 11.18 -0.28
C ARG A 141 -3.17 10.93 -1.75
N GLY A 142 -3.80 9.81 -2.09
CA GLY A 142 -4.18 9.47 -3.46
C GLY A 142 -2.98 9.25 -4.38
N LEU A 143 -3.15 9.62 -5.64
CA LEU A 143 -2.11 9.50 -6.66
C LEU A 143 -0.94 10.44 -6.35
N GLN A 144 0.27 9.89 -6.22
CA GLN A 144 1.49 10.65 -5.95
C GLN A 144 2.47 10.49 -7.10
N GLN A 145 2.85 11.57 -7.77
CA GLN A 145 3.70 11.55 -8.95
C GLN A 145 4.94 12.42 -8.73
N TYR A 146 6.08 11.76 -8.55
CA TYR A 146 7.40 12.37 -8.44
C TYR A 146 8.35 11.77 -9.49
N SER A 147 9.58 12.30 -9.60
CA SER A 147 10.53 11.86 -10.63
C SER A 147 11.00 10.41 -10.43
N HIS A 148 11.21 10.01 -9.17
CA HIS A 148 11.75 8.73 -8.74
C HIS A 148 10.77 7.90 -7.90
N VAL A 149 9.55 8.40 -7.65
CA VAL A 149 8.53 7.71 -6.85
C VAL A 149 7.14 7.90 -7.45
N LEU A 150 6.37 6.81 -7.52
CA LEU A 150 4.99 6.80 -7.99
C LEU A 150 4.07 6.05 -7.01
N GLY A 151 3.14 6.75 -6.38
CA GLY A 151 2.12 6.18 -5.51
C GLY A 151 0.82 5.95 -6.28
N LEU A 152 0.35 4.70 -6.31
CA LEU A 152 -0.81 4.26 -7.09
C LEU A 152 -2.08 4.07 -6.26
N ASP A 153 -2.02 4.21 -4.92
CA ASP A 153 -3.19 4.04 -4.07
C ASP A 153 -4.13 5.24 -4.16
N THR A 154 -5.06 5.16 -5.10
CA THR A 154 -6.09 6.17 -5.35
C THR A 154 -7.41 5.84 -4.67
N ASN A 155 -7.35 5.14 -3.54
CA ASN A 155 -8.48 4.95 -2.62
C ASN A 155 -9.69 4.25 -3.25
N CYS A 156 -9.45 3.24 -4.10
CA CYS A 156 -10.48 2.54 -4.87
C CYS A 156 -11.63 2.02 -4.00
N CYS A 157 -11.32 1.35 -2.88
CA CYS A 157 -12.33 0.74 -2.01
C CYS A 157 -13.29 1.77 -1.37
N ASN A 158 -12.89 3.04 -1.27
CA ASN A 158 -13.71 4.13 -0.75
C ASN A 158 -14.28 5.04 -1.86
N GLY A 159 -14.37 4.56 -3.10
CA GLY A 159 -15.02 5.28 -4.20
C GLY A 159 -14.07 6.11 -5.08
N GLY A 160 -12.76 5.93 -4.94
CA GLY A 160 -11.76 6.55 -5.80
C GLY A 160 -11.58 5.81 -7.12
N HIS A 161 -10.33 5.49 -7.45
CA HIS A 161 -9.98 4.77 -8.68
C HIS A 161 -9.07 3.57 -8.37
N LEU A 162 -9.11 2.56 -9.24
CA LEU A 162 -8.01 1.59 -9.35
C LEU A 162 -7.02 2.11 -10.38
N SER A 163 -5.77 2.34 -9.97
CA SER A 163 -4.71 2.89 -10.82
C SER A 163 -3.69 1.83 -11.21
N ALA A 164 -3.14 1.96 -12.41
CA ALA A 164 -2.06 1.13 -12.92
C ALA A 164 -1.03 1.98 -13.68
N CYS A 165 0.22 1.54 -13.66
CA CYS A 165 1.32 2.14 -14.42
C CYS A 165 1.87 1.11 -15.43
N ILE A 166 1.89 1.47 -16.71
CA ILE A 166 2.42 0.63 -17.79
C ILE A 166 3.90 1.01 -18.02
N LEU A 167 4.80 0.07 -17.77
CA LEU A 167 6.26 0.22 -17.96
C LEU A 167 6.71 -0.30 -19.34
N PRO A 168 7.84 0.20 -19.89
CA PRO A 168 8.73 1.24 -19.33
C PRO A 168 8.19 2.68 -19.47
N GLY A 169 7.16 2.91 -20.29
CA GLY A 169 6.69 4.25 -20.65
C GLY A 169 6.04 5.06 -19.52
N ARG A 170 5.90 4.48 -18.32
CA ARG A 170 5.24 5.07 -17.14
C ARG A 170 3.84 5.62 -17.45
N THR A 171 3.10 4.96 -18.34
CA THR A 171 1.75 5.40 -18.73
C THR A 171 0.75 5.07 -17.62
N LEU A 172 0.13 6.09 -17.05
CA LEU A 172 -0.89 5.93 -16.02
C LEU A 172 -2.25 5.61 -16.66
N VAL A 173 -2.91 4.57 -16.14
CA VAL A 173 -4.29 4.19 -16.50
C VAL A 173 -5.10 4.06 -15.23
N GLN A 174 -6.36 4.53 -15.26
CA GLN A 174 -7.26 4.45 -14.11
C GLN A 174 -8.65 4.01 -14.54
N VAL A 175 -9.31 3.24 -13.68
CA VAL A 175 -10.74 2.94 -13.79
C VAL A 175 -11.46 3.40 -12.52
N PRO A 176 -12.64 4.02 -12.63
CA PRO A 176 -13.38 4.48 -11.46
C PRO A 176 -13.88 3.29 -10.63
N ALA A 177 -13.94 3.48 -9.32
CA ALA A 177 -14.53 2.48 -8.44
C ALA A 177 -16.01 2.26 -8.78
N LEU A 178 -16.43 1.00 -8.76
CA LEU A 178 -17.86 0.64 -8.94
C LEU A 178 -18.69 0.89 -7.68
N GLY A 179 -18.06 1.23 -6.57
CA GLY A 179 -18.72 1.38 -5.28
C GLY A 179 -17.81 2.03 -4.26
N LYS A 180 -18.33 2.20 -3.04
CA LYS A 180 -17.58 2.69 -1.90
C LYS A 180 -17.99 2.00 -0.63
N LEU A 181 -17.02 1.78 0.25
CA LEU A 181 -17.26 1.43 1.64
C LEU A 181 -17.97 2.59 2.35
N ARG A 182 -19.02 2.27 3.11
CA ARG A 182 -19.71 3.17 4.01
C ARG A 182 -19.71 2.57 5.41
N LYS A 183 -19.59 3.42 6.43
CA LYS A 183 -19.81 2.98 7.80
C LYS A 183 -21.26 2.50 7.96
N THR A 184 -21.44 1.39 8.67
CA THR A 184 -22.76 0.91 9.09
C THR A 184 -23.43 1.93 10.00
N ALA A 185 -24.75 1.85 10.16
CA ALA A 185 -25.52 2.81 10.96
C ALA A 185 -25.10 2.88 12.44
N ASP A 186 -24.62 1.76 12.99
CA ASP A 186 -24.06 1.65 14.33
C ASP A 186 -22.56 2.01 14.40
N GLY A 187 -21.92 2.27 13.25
CA GLY A 187 -20.53 2.67 13.13
C GLY A 187 -19.49 1.58 13.41
N THR A 188 -19.93 0.34 13.63
CA THR A 188 -19.06 -0.78 14.05
C THR A 188 -18.36 -1.46 12.87
N ALA A 189 -18.87 -1.31 11.66
CA ALA A 189 -18.33 -1.95 10.46
C ALA A 189 -18.38 -1.04 9.24
N ARG A 190 -17.83 -1.53 8.12
CA ARG A 190 -17.98 -0.91 6.80
C ARG A 190 -18.61 -1.89 5.82
N GLU A 191 -19.62 -1.43 5.10
CA GLU A 191 -20.29 -2.18 4.05
C GLU A 191 -19.99 -1.57 2.69
N TRP A 192 -19.79 -2.40 1.67
CA TRP A 192 -19.59 -1.94 0.31
C TRP A 192 -20.94 -1.63 -0.35
N HIS A 193 -21.07 -0.43 -0.89
CA HIS A 193 -22.24 -0.02 -1.65
C HIS A 193 -21.86 0.28 -3.10
N SER A 194 -22.59 -0.31 -4.03
CA SER A 194 -22.48 0.07 -5.43
C SER A 194 -22.80 1.55 -5.60
N LEU A 195 -21.94 2.26 -6.33
CA LEU A 195 -22.21 3.62 -6.82
C LEU A 195 -23.12 3.56 -8.07
N TRP A 196 -23.19 2.38 -8.69
CA TRP A 196 -24.05 2.05 -9.79
C TRP A 196 -25.23 1.29 -9.18
N ALA A 197 -26.16 2.04 -8.58
CA ALA A 197 -27.49 1.47 -8.42
C ALA A 197 -27.94 1.01 -9.81
N LEU A 198 -28.59 -0.14 -9.90
CA LEU A 198 -29.34 -0.54 -11.09
C LEU A 198 -30.43 0.51 -11.31
N ASP A 199 -30.07 1.66 -11.87
CA ASP A 199 -31.02 2.50 -12.58
C ASP A 199 -31.54 1.59 -13.69
N GLY A 200 -32.79 1.14 -13.55
CA GLY A 200 -33.49 0.27 -14.48
C GLY A 200 -33.74 0.90 -15.85
N ASN A 201 -32.74 1.60 -16.39
CA ASN A 201 -32.70 2.21 -17.71
C ASN A 201 -31.31 1.95 -18.34
N CYS A 202 -30.99 0.67 -18.55
CA CYS A 202 -30.30 0.33 -19.78
C CYS A 202 -31.30 0.59 -20.93
N LYS A 203 -31.20 1.75 -21.57
CA LYS A 203 -31.74 1.91 -22.93
C LYS A 203 -30.64 1.53 -23.94
N PRO A 204 -31.02 0.82 -25.02
CA PRO A 204 -30.09 0.23 -25.97
C PRO A 204 -29.25 1.25 -26.74
#